data_AF-A0A520HIX6-F1
#
_entry.id   AF-A0A520HIX6-F1
#
_cell.length_a   1.000
_cell.length_b   1.000
_cell.length_c   1.000
_cell.angle_alpha   90.00
_cell.angle_beta   90.00
_cell.angle_gamma   90.00
#
_symmetry.space_group_name_H-M   'P 1'
#
loop_
_entity.id
_entity.type
_entity.pdbx_description
1 polymer ?
#
loop_
_entity_poly.entity_id
_entity_poly.type
_entity_poly.pdbx_seq_one_letter_code
_entity_poly.pdbx_strand_id
1 'polypeptide(L)' 'MTDAERLLTPARRPEDVDAALRPKNLDEFVGQKAARENLRIFIQAAKARGDALDHVLFFG' A
#
# COMPACT_ATOMS: atom_id res chain seq x y z
N MET A 1 -15.70 -7.37 20.53
CA MET A 1 -14.38 -7.87 20.96
C MET A 1 -13.36 -6.89 20.44
N THR A 2 -12.61 -6.31 21.38
CA THR A 2 -11.63 -5.21 21.27
C THR A 2 -11.12 -4.87 19.86
N ASP A 3 -11.55 -3.71 19.36
CA ASP A 3 -10.86 -2.94 18.31
C ASP A 3 -9.54 -2.39 18.89
N ALA A 4 -8.66 -3.32 19.29
CA ALA A 4 -7.31 -3.01 19.70
C ALA A 4 -6.57 -2.61 18.42
N GLU A 5 -6.43 -1.30 18.27
CA GLU A 5 -5.61 -0.56 17.30
C GLU A 5 -4.76 -1.47 16.40
N ARG A 6 -5.28 -1.77 15.19
CA ARG A 6 -4.58 -2.67 14.24
C ARG A 6 -3.20 -2.08 13.95
N LEU A 7 -2.15 -2.88 14.13
CA LEU A 7 -0.76 -2.47 13.86
C LEU A 7 -0.53 -1.96 12.42
N LEU A 8 -1.43 -2.29 11.49
CA LEU A 8 -1.36 -1.93 10.08
C LEU A 8 -2.31 -0.79 9.68
N THR A 9 -2.77 0.07 10.62
CA THR A 9 -3.60 1.22 10.22
C THR A 9 -2.79 2.23 9.39
N PRO A 10 -3.43 2.91 8.43
CA PRO A 10 -2.80 4.03 7.73
C PRO A 10 -2.81 5.33 8.56
N ALA A 11 -3.32 5.30 9.80
CA ALA A 11 -3.42 6.49 10.63
C ALA A 11 -2.03 6.93 11.10
N ARG A 12 -1.75 8.24 11.00
CA ARG A 12 -0.49 8.81 11.47
C ARG A 12 -0.42 8.75 12.99
N ARG A 13 0.72 8.28 13.50
CA ARG A 13 1.06 8.31 14.92
C ARG A 13 2.14 9.38 15.19
N PRO A 14 2.23 9.91 16.42
CA PRO A 14 3.24 10.90 16.79
C PRO A 14 4.69 10.44 16.55
N GLU A 15 4.90 9.13 16.54
CA GLU A 15 6.17 8.43 16.38
C GLU A 15 6.54 8.15 14.91
N ASP A 16 5.65 8.48 13.95
CA ASP A 16 5.93 8.41 12.50
C ASP A 16 6.79 9.60 12.03
N VAL A 17 8.00 9.75 12.57
CA VAL A 17 8.97 10.80 12.20
C VAL A 17 9.31 10.80 10.70
N ASP A 18 9.22 9.63 10.05
CA ASP A 18 9.51 9.45 8.62
C ASP A 18 8.25 9.60 7.72
N ALA A 19 7.15 10.14 8.24
CA ALA A 19 5.92 10.30 7.46
C ALA A 19 6.08 11.15 6.19
N ALA A 20 7.12 11.99 6.11
CA ALA A 20 7.48 12.75 4.92
C ALA A 20 8.21 11.91 3.86
N LEU A 21 8.85 10.80 4.24
CA LEU A 21 9.57 9.89 3.35
C LEU A 21 8.67 8.77 2.81
N ARG A 22 7.51 8.53 3.44
CA ARG A 22 6.54 7.55 2.96
C ARG A 22 5.73 8.12 1.78
N PRO A 23 5.86 7.57 0.57
CA PRO A 23 5.09 8.01 -0.58
C PRO A 23 3.59 7.81 -0.32
N LYS A 24 2.78 8.80 -0.68
CA LYS A 24 1.32 8.78 -0.47
C LYS A 24 0.59 8.04 -1.58
N ASN A 25 1.20 7.98 -2.76
CA ASN A 25 0.70 7.26 -3.92
C ASN A 25 1.81 6.39 -4.50
N LEU A 26 1.41 5.42 -5.32
CA LEU A 26 2.34 4.48 -5.96
C LEU A 26 3.30 5.19 -6.94
N ASP A 27 2.92 6.37 -7.43
CA ASP A 27 3.68 7.13 -8.42
C ASP A 27 4.87 7.87 -7.78
N GLU A 28 4.72 8.31 -6.52
CA GLU A 28 5.78 8.90 -5.68
C GLU A 28 6.83 7.88 -5.22
N PHE A 29 6.55 6.58 -5.33
CA PHE A 29 7.50 5.55 -4.90
C PHE A 29 8.71 5.48 -5.84
N VAL A 30 9.92 5.69 -5.32
CA VAL A 30 11.15 5.71 -6.12
C VAL A 30 11.71 4.31 -6.32
N GLY A 31 12.09 3.97 -7.55
CA GLY A 31 12.66 2.65 -7.90
C GLY A 31 11.61 1.61 -8.33
N GLN A 32 12.03 0.35 -8.45
CA GLN A 32 11.15 -0.82 -8.68
C GLN A 32 10.06 -0.62 -9.77
N LYS A 33 10.41 -0.02 -10.91
CA LYS A 33 9.44 0.38 -11.95
C LYS A 33 8.57 -0.80 -12.41
N ALA A 34 9.18 -1.95 -12.71
CA ALA A 34 8.45 -3.13 -13.18
C ALA A 34 7.43 -3.63 -12.14
N ALA A 35 7.83 -3.71 -10.86
CA ALA A 35 6.92 -4.13 -9.79
C ALA A 35 5.76 -3.15 -9.60
N ARG A 36 6.03 -1.84 -9.69
CA ARG A 36 5.00 -0.79 -9.59
C ARG A 36 3.98 -0.86 -10.73
N GLU A 37 4.41 -1.07 -11.96
CA GLU A 37 3.49 -1.21 -13.09
C GLU A 37 2.59 -2.44 -12.94
N ASN A 38 3.15 -3.59 -12.53
CA ASN A 38 2.36 -4.79 -12.25
C ASN A 38 1.35 -4.55 -11.13
N LEU A 39 1.77 -3.93 -10.03
CA LEU A 39 0.89 -3.60 -8.91
C LEU A 39 -0.25 -2.66 -9.35
N ARG A 40 0.04 -1.68 -10.21
CA ARG A 40 -0.97 -0.76 -10.75
C ARG A 40 -2.06 -1.53 -11.48
N ILE A 41 -1.70 -2.50 -12.32
CA ILE A 41 -2.68 -3.34 -13.06
C ILE A 41 -3.56 -4.12 -12.08
N PHE A 42 -2.97 -4.75 -11.05
CA PHE A 42 -3.74 -5.51 -10.07
C PHE A 42 -4.70 -4.63 -9.27
N ILE A 43 -4.25 -3.45 -8.83
CA ILE A 43 -5.10 -2.47 -8.12
C ILE A 43 -6.28 -2.06 -9.00
N GLN A 44 -6.04 -1.76 -10.28
CA GLN A 44 -7.12 -1.38 -11.19
C GLN A 44 -8.11 -2.52 -11.42
N ALA A 45 -7.62 -3.76 -11.57
CA ALA A 45 -8.49 -4.93 -11.71
C ALA A 45 -9.35 -5.19 -10.46
N ALA A 46 -8.77 -5.07 -9.26
CA ALA A 46 -9.52 -5.21 -8.00
C ALA A 46 -10.57 -4.10 -7.84
N LYS A 47 -10.20 -2.85 -8.11
CA LYS A 47 -11.13 -1.71 -8.14
C LYS A 47 -12.28 -1.91 -9.12
N ALA A 48 -12.00 -2.43 -10.32
CA ALA A 48 -13.02 -2.69 -11.33
C ALA A 48 -14.02 -3.78 -10.90
N ARG A 49 -13.57 -4.75 -10.08
CA ARG A 49 -14.45 -5.76 -9.48
C ARG A 49 -15.21 -5.26 -8.25
N GLY A 50 -14.72 -4.20 -7.59
CA GLY A 50 -15.26 -3.72 -6.33
C GLY A 50 -14.84 -4.54 -5.11
N ASP A 51 -13.86 -5.43 -5.28
CA ASP A 51 -13.37 -6.33 -4.23
C ASP A 51 -12.01 -5.89 -3.69
N ALA A 52 -11.65 -6.44 -2.53
CA ALA A 52 -10.31 -6.27 -1.99
C ALA A 52 -9.26 -6.86 -2.96
N LEU A 53 -8.09 -6.24 -3.01
CA LEU A 53 -6.95 -6.80 -3.72
C LEU A 53 -6.53 -8.12 -3.05
N ASP A 54 -6.31 -9.15 -3.86
CA ASP A 54 -5.77 -10.42 -3.38
C ASP A 54 -4.37 -10.27 -2.77
N HIS A 55 -3.93 -11.26 -2.00
CA HIS A 55 -2.59 -11.26 -1.42
C HIS A 55 -1.53 -11.34 -2.54
N VAL A 56 -0.61 -10.38 -2.58
CA VAL A 56 0.48 -10.31 -3.56
C VAL A 56 1.81 -10.42 -2.84
N LEU A 57 2.67 -11.34 -3.29
CA LEU A 57 4.05 -11.45 -2.85
C LEU A 57 4.98 -10.87 -3.91
N PHE A 58 5.76 -9.86 -3.54
CA PHE A 58 6.89 -9.39 -4.35
C PHE A 58 8.16 -10.10 -3.88
N PHE A 59 8.87 -10.73 -4.81
CA PHE A 59 10.18 -11.30 -4.56
C PHE A 59 11.14 -10.89 -5.69
N GLY A 60 12.38 -10.57 -5.35
CA GLY A 60 13.39 -10.06 -6.26
C GLY A 60 14.55 -9.40 -5.54
#